data_AF-A0A3D4B0L8-F1
#
_entry.id   AF-A0A3D4B0L8-F1
#
_cell.length_a   1.000
_cell.length_b   1.000
_cell.length_c   1.000
_cell.angle_alpha   90.00
_cell.angle_beta   90.00
_cell.angle_gamma   90.00
#
_symmetry.space_group_name_H-M   'P 1'
#
loop_
_entity.id
_entity.type
_entity.pdbx_description
1 polymer ?
#
loop_
_entity_poly.entity_id
_entity_poly.type
_entity_poly.pdbx_seq_one_letter_code
_entity_poly.pdbx_strand_id
1 'polypeptide(L)'
;MVILRKQWVDHERLTFPLAQVPLMLVEGTNEDHWLPKIARNRLFWVGFSITGFILGWNIVSFFDGIPPIPFGPSYNTPFTIARSFPVINLKFNFLLVGVAYFTRIEVLFSVWLFYLVSVIEQGALARMGLPKLGPTISGQHFAGFVVYIVFGLWLARDHLRLVWLKAIGRSQALDDSKEFFSYRTAVLGTVIGTVYVICWLVKAGMTLPYILIMLCVMLILWVGITRVVAETGLVSIDLP
;
A
#
# COMPACT_ATOMS: atom_id res chain seq x y z
N MET A 1 -3.06 12.35 6.86
CA MET A 1 -1.62 12.06 6.66
C MET A 1 -0.69 12.89 7.51
N VAL A 2 -0.86 14.21 7.62
CA VAL A 2 0.05 15.09 8.40
C VAL A 2 0.22 14.65 9.87
N ILE A 3 -0.84 14.11 10.49
CA ILE A 3 -0.81 13.63 11.90
C ILE A 3 0.18 12.47 12.12
N LEU A 4 0.22 11.51 11.18
CA LEU A 4 1.00 10.28 11.30
C LEU A 4 2.34 10.34 10.55
N ARG A 5 2.48 11.28 9.59
CA ARG A 5 3.68 11.43 8.76
C ARG A 5 4.96 11.48 9.59
N LYS A 6 5.02 12.37 10.59
CA LYS A 6 6.22 12.55 11.41
C LYS A 6 6.61 11.28 12.18
N GLN A 7 5.63 10.54 12.67
CA GLN A 7 5.86 9.25 13.32
C GLN A 7 6.44 8.24 12.32
N TRP A 8 5.81 8.12 11.16
CA TRP A 8 6.19 7.15 10.14
C TRP A 8 7.52 7.46 9.46
N VAL A 9 7.83 8.72 9.22
CA VAL A 9 9.07 9.16 8.57
C VAL A 9 10.22 9.21 9.56
N ASP A 10 10.06 9.88 10.71
CA ASP A 10 11.20 10.16 11.59
C ASP A 10 11.50 9.01 12.56
N HIS A 11 10.45 8.38 13.09
CA HIS A 11 10.59 7.33 14.12
C HIS A 11 10.59 5.93 13.52
N GLU A 12 9.69 5.67 12.55
CA GLU A 12 9.58 4.35 11.91
C GLU A 12 10.39 4.25 10.60
N ARG A 13 10.94 5.37 10.10
CA ARG A 13 11.80 5.45 8.91
C ARG A 13 11.25 4.68 7.72
N LEU A 14 9.99 4.90 7.35
CA LEU A 14 9.42 4.28 6.15
C LEU A 14 10.18 4.67 4.87
N THR A 15 10.32 3.72 3.94
CA THR A 15 11.18 3.87 2.74
C THR A 15 10.54 4.69 1.61
N PHE A 16 9.20 4.77 1.59
CA PHE A 16 8.39 5.40 0.54
C PHE A 16 8.91 5.14 -0.88
N PRO A 17 8.91 3.88 -1.37
CA PRO A 17 9.50 3.52 -2.66
C PRO A 17 8.97 4.36 -3.84
N LEU A 18 7.66 4.63 -3.87
CA LEU A 18 7.02 5.44 -4.91
C LEU A 18 7.43 6.91 -4.88
N ALA A 19 7.81 7.46 -3.74
CA ALA A 19 8.26 8.85 -3.63
C ALA A 19 9.67 9.05 -4.21
N GLN A 20 10.47 7.99 -4.31
CA GLN A 20 11.83 8.06 -4.85
C GLN A 20 11.83 8.37 -6.36
N VAL A 21 10.83 7.90 -7.10
CA VAL A 21 10.76 8.12 -8.56
C VAL A 21 10.59 9.62 -8.90
N PRO A 22 9.61 10.36 -8.34
CA PRO A 22 9.54 11.80 -8.53
C PRO A 22 10.78 12.54 -8.03
N LEU A 23 11.38 12.11 -6.91
CA LEU A 23 12.60 12.74 -6.39
C LEU A 23 13.76 12.61 -7.38
N MET A 24 13.96 11.43 -7.96
CA MET A 24 14.99 11.21 -8.99
C MET A 24 14.75 12.02 -10.27
N LEU A 25 13.50 12.36 -10.58
CA LEU A 25 13.17 13.21 -11.74
C LEU A 25 13.45 14.69 -11.47
N VAL A 26 13.32 15.14 -10.21
CA VAL A 26 13.59 16.52 -9.81
C VAL A 26 15.08 16.74 -9.50
N GLU A 27 15.82 15.68 -9.17
CA GLU A 27 17.27 15.72 -8.98
C GLU A 27 17.99 16.24 -10.23
N GLY A 28 18.65 17.40 -10.10
CA GLY A 28 19.38 18.04 -11.20
C GLY A 28 18.61 19.11 -11.98
N THR A 29 17.42 19.52 -11.52
CA THR A 29 16.69 20.68 -12.07
C THR A 29 17.45 22.00 -11.99
N ASN A 30 18.50 22.08 -11.16
CA ASN A 30 19.42 23.23 -11.10
C ASN A 30 20.53 23.19 -12.16
N GLU A 31 20.60 22.15 -13.00
CA GLU A 31 21.54 22.07 -14.12
C GLU A 31 20.84 22.54 -15.41
N ASP A 32 21.51 23.33 -16.25
CA ASP A 32 20.98 23.85 -17.54
C ASP A 32 20.84 22.73 -18.59
N HIS A 33 20.04 21.72 -18.30
CA HIS A 33 19.82 20.56 -19.16
C HIS A 33 18.32 20.26 -19.27
N TRP A 34 17.87 19.97 -20.49
CA TRP A 34 16.46 19.71 -20.80
C TRP A 34 15.94 18.34 -20.30
N LEU A 35 16.84 17.41 -19.93
CA LEU A 35 16.50 16.07 -19.45
C LEU A 35 16.88 15.90 -17.97
N PRO A 36 16.07 15.16 -17.18
CA PRO A 36 16.44 14.72 -15.84
C PRO A 36 17.73 13.89 -15.84
N LYS A 37 18.49 13.92 -14.74
CA LYS A 37 19.75 13.16 -14.59
C LYS A 37 19.58 11.67 -14.89
N ILE A 38 18.48 11.07 -14.48
CA ILE A 38 18.20 9.64 -14.70
C ILE A 38 18.03 9.30 -16.20
N ALA A 39 17.42 10.19 -16.97
CA ALA A 39 17.22 10.03 -18.42
C ALA A 39 18.50 10.29 -19.23
N ARG A 40 19.57 10.77 -18.60
CA ARG A 40 20.90 10.87 -19.23
C ARG A 40 21.62 9.52 -19.29
N ASN A 41 21.22 8.55 -18.47
CA ASN A 41 21.88 7.25 -18.42
C ASN A 41 21.43 6.34 -19.58
N ARG A 42 22.39 5.74 -20.30
CA ARG A 42 22.11 4.78 -21.38
C ARG A 42 21.36 3.54 -20.87
N LEU A 43 21.64 3.07 -19.65
CA LEU A 43 20.95 1.93 -19.06
C LEU A 43 19.45 2.19 -18.85
N PHE A 44 19.09 3.44 -18.50
CA PHE A 44 17.68 3.83 -18.37
C PHE A 44 16.94 3.64 -19.68
N TRP A 45 17.51 4.10 -20.80
CA TRP A 45 16.92 3.96 -22.13
C TRP A 45 16.84 2.53 -22.61
N VAL A 46 17.80 1.66 -22.25
CA VAL A 46 17.72 0.23 -22.56
C VAL A 46 16.52 -0.39 -21.85
N GLY A 47 16.38 -0.19 -20.54
CA GLY A 47 15.23 -0.70 -19.77
C GLY A 47 13.89 -0.14 -20.27
N PHE A 48 13.84 1.18 -20.47
CA PHE A 48 12.65 1.87 -21.00
C PHE A 48 12.24 1.35 -22.37
N SER A 49 13.19 1.16 -23.28
CA SER A 49 12.90 0.68 -24.64
C SER A 49 12.43 -0.76 -24.64
N ILE A 50 13.03 -1.63 -23.82
CA ILE A 50 12.62 -3.05 -23.72
C ILE A 50 11.19 -3.14 -23.16
N THR A 51 10.92 -2.50 -22.01
CA THR A 51 9.59 -2.54 -21.40
C THR A 51 8.55 -1.85 -22.28
N GLY A 52 8.89 -0.69 -22.85
CA GLY A 52 8.03 0.05 -23.76
C GLY A 52 7.71 -0.73 -25.04
N PHE A 53 8.68 -1.44 -25.61
CA PHE A 53 8.48 -2.31 -26.77
C PHE A 53 7.53 -3.47 -26.46
N ILE A 54 7.74 -4.18 -25.35
CA ILE A 54 6.88 -5.32 -24.98
C ILE A 54 5.44 -4.86 -24.72
N LEU A 55 5.25 -3.76 -23.98
CA LEU A 55 3.93 -3.21 -23.70
C LEU A 55 3.26 -2.68 -24.97
N GLY A 56 4.00 -1.92 -25.79
CA GLY A 56 3.52 -1.40 -27.07
C GLY A 56 3.11 -2.51 -28.03
N TRP A 57 3.92 -3.57 -28.14
CA TRP A 57 3.60 -4.75 -28.96
C TRP A 57 2.32 -5.43 -28.48
N ASN A 58 2.16 -5.59 -27.16
CA ASN A 58 0.95 -6.17 -26.58
C ASN A 58 -0.30 -5.31 -26.80
N ILE A 59 -0.17 -3.98 -26.85
CA ILE A 59 -1.27 -3.08 -27.21
C ILE A 59 -1.66 -3.28 -28.69
N VAL A 60 -0.69 -3.32 -29.60
CA VAL A 60 -0.96 -3.54 -31.04
C VAL A 60 -1.58 -4.92 -31.26
N SER A 61 -1.02 -5.96 -30.64
CA SER A 61 -1.56 -7.32 -30.67
C SER A 61 -3.02 -7.41 -30.22
N PHE A 62 -3.43 -6.58 -29.26
CA PHE A 62 -4.82 -6.52 -28.81
C PHE A 62 -5.79 -6.04 -29.91
N PHE A 63 -5.37 -5.13 -30.79
CA PHE A 63 -6.21 -4.58 -31.85
C PHE A 63 -6.08 -5.31 -33.20
N ASP A 64 -4.87 -5.76 -33.57
CA ASP A 64 -4.56 -6.25 -34.92
C ASP A 64 -4.45 -7.78 -35.05
N GLY A 65 -4.79 -8.55 -34.00
CA GLY A 65 -4.83 -10.02 -34.06
C GLY A 65 -3.47 -10.71 -34.25
N ILE A 66 -2.36 -9.96 -34.17
CA ILE A 66 -0.99 -10.47 -34.16
C ILE A 66 -0.74 -11.21 -32.85
N PRO A 67 0.01 -12.34 -32.81
CA PRO A 67 0.30 -13.03 -31.56
C PRO A 67 1.03 -12.11 -30.56
N PRO A 68 0.56 -12.04 -29.31
CA PRO A 68 1.19 -11.22 -28.30
C PRO A 68 2.48 -11.86 -27.80
N ILE A 69 3.33 -11.02 -27.19
CA ILE A 69 4.46 -11.52 -26.41
C ILE A 69 3.90 -11.91 -25.04
N PRO A 70 4.02 -13.17 -24.58
CA PRO A 70 3.38 -13.67 -23.36
C PRO A 70 4.10 -13.20 -22.08
N PHE A 71 4.36 -11.90 -21.98
CA PHE A 71 4.98 -11.22 -20.86
C PHE A 71 4.09 -10.07 -20.42
N GLY A 72 3.49 -10.19 -19.23
CA GLY A 72 2.61 -9.18 -18.68
C GLY A 72 1.54 -9.75 -17.73
N PRO A 73 0.73 -8.88 -17.11
CA PRO A 73 -0.24 -9.28 -16.08
C PRO A 73 -1.37 -10.19 -16.61
N SER A 74 -1.63 -10.16 -17.91
CA SER A 74 -2.64 -11.00 -18.58
C SER A 74 -2.19 -12.44 -18.77
N TYR A 75 -0.87 -12.71 -18.74
CA TYR A 75 -0.32 -14.04 -18.92
C TYR A 75 -0.07 -14.67 -17.56
N ASN A 76 -0.78 -15.76 -17.33
CA ASN A 76 -0.72 -16.49 -16.08
C ASN A 76 -0.22 -17.90 -16.35
N THR A 77 0.90 -18.27 -15.75
CA THR A 77 1.39 -19.64 -15.78
C THR A 77 1.02 -20.31 -14.45
N PRO A 78 -0.07 -21.11 -14.42
CA PRO A 78 -0.49 -21.80 -13.21
C PRO A 78 0.51 -22.90 -12.87
N PHE A 79 0.92 -22.94 -11.60
CA PHE A 79 1.83 -23.94 -11.06
C PHE A 79 1.21 -24.55 -9.80
N THR A 80 1.12 -25.87 -9.75
CA THR A 80 0.58 -26.59 -8.58
C THR A 80 1.68 -27.45 -7.98
N ILE A 81 1.91 -27.33 -6.67
CA ILE A 81 2.90 -28.14 -5.96
C ILE A 81 2.42 -29.58 -5.84
N ALA A 82 1.15 -29.77 -5.48
CA ALA A 82 0.48 -31.06 -5.41
C ALA A 82 -1.03 -30.88 -5.53
N ARG A 83 -1.77 -31.98 -5.75
CA ARG A 83 -3.24 -31.96 -5.96
C ARG A 83 -4.04 -31.32 -4.82
N SER A 84 -3.51 -31.36 -3.59
CA SER A 84 -4.16 -30.79 -2.41
C SER A 84 -3.78 -29.33 -2.14
N PHE A 85 -2.87 -28.73 -2.93
CA PHE A 85 -2.40 -27.36 -2.73
C PHE A 85 -3.10 -26.40 -3.69
N PRO A 86 -3.27 -25.13 -3.30
CA PRO A 86 -3.82 -24.13 -4.21
C PRO A 86 -2.88 -23.88 -5.40
N VAL A 87 -3.45 -23.42 -6.52
CA VAL A 87 -2.70 -23.04 -7.72
C VAL A 87 -1.93 -21.76 -7.45
N ILE A 88 -0.61 -21.80 -7.62
CA ILE A 88 0.25 -20.62 -7.63
C ILE A 88 0.22 -20.02 -9.03
N ASN A 89 -0.20 -18.77 -9.13
CA ASN A 89 -0.31 -18.06 -10.39
C ASN A 89 0.92 -17.19 -10.58
N LEU A 90 1.88 -17.66 -11.38
CA LEU A 90 3.08 -16.89 -11.70
C LEU A 90 2.71 -15.87 -12.79
N LYS A 91 2.79 -14.59 -12.43
CA LYS A 91 2.49 -13.45 -13.29
C LYS A 91 3.63 -12.45 -13.22
N PHE A 92 4.07 -11.96 -14.37
CA PHE A 92 5.08 -10.91 -14.43
C PHE A 92 4.41 -9.55 -14.59
N ASN A 93 4.66 -8.64 -13.65
CA ASN A 93 4.11 -7.29 -13.68
C ASN A 93 5.25 -6.26 -13.70
N PHE A 94 5.40 -5.56 -14.83
CA PHE A 94 6.45 -4.56 -15.03
C PHE A 94 6.40 -3.43 -13.99
N LEU A 95 5.20 -2.98 -13.60
CA LEU A 95 5.03 -1.96 -12.58
C LEU A 95 5.51 -2.46 -11.22
N LEU A 96 5.14 -3.69 -10.86
CA LEU A 96 5.55 -4.31 -9.60
C LEU A 96 7.06 -4.49 -9.53
N VAL A 97 7.71 -4.85 -10.64
CA VAL A 97 9.18 -4.95 -10.72
C VAL A 97 9.85 -3.58 -10.53
N GLY A 98 9.31 -2.54 -11.15
CA GLY A 98 9.79 -1.18 -10.95
C GLY A 98 9.67 -0.71 -9.50
N VAL A 99 8.54 -1.00 -8.85
CA VAL A 99 8.34 -0.70 -7.42
C VAL A 99 9.26 -1.54 -6.54
N ALA A 100 9.37 -2.84 -6.82
CA ALA A 100 10.19 -3.77 -6.05
C ALA A 100 11.67 -3.36 -6.04
N TYR A 101 12.18 -2.77 -7.13
CA TYR A 101 13.54 -2.23 -7.17
C TYR A 101 13.82 -1.18 -6.07
N PHE A 102 12.82 -0.38 -5.70
CA PHE A 102 12.94 0.65 -4.66
C PHE A 102 12.52 0.17 -3.26
N THR A 103 11.95 -1.03 -3.17
CA THR A 103 11.48 -1.63 -1.90
C THR A 103 12.64 -2.35 -1.21
N ARG A 104 12.65 -2.33 0.13
CA ARG A 104 13.70 -3.03 0.90
C ARG A 104 13.67 -4.53 0.66
N ILE A 105 14.85 -5.12 0.59
CA ILE A 105 15.04 -6.56 0.41
C ILE A 105 14.33 -7.39 1.50
N GLU A 106 14.30 -6.91 2.74
CA GLU A 106 13.62 -7.56 3.88
C GLU A 106 12.11 -7.64 3.69
N VAL A 107 11.51 -6.58 3.13
CA VAL A 107 10.07 -6.52 2.82
C VAL A 107 9.76 -7.46 1.67
N LEU A 108 10.56 -7.41 0.60
CA LEU A 108 10.41 -8.31 -0.56
C LEU A 108 10.51 -9.78 -0.13
N PHE A 109 11.50 -10.11 0.71
CA PHE A 109 11.69 -11.45 1.24
C PHE A 109 10.46 -11.92 2.02
N SER A 110 9.95 -11.07 2.91
CA SER A 110 8.76 -11.36 3.71
C SER A 110 7.55 -11.66 2.83
N VAL A 111 7.30 -10.85 1.79
CA VAL A 111 6.11 -11.00 0.93
C VAL A 111 6.02 -12.38 0.28
N TRP A 112 7.06 -12.84 -0.41
CA TRP A 112 7.00 -14.14 -1.08
C TRP A 112 7.10 -15.31 -0.08
N LEU A 113 7.86 -15.16 1.00
CA LEU A 113 7.97 -16.18 2.05
C LEU A 113 6.61 -16.44 2.71
N PHE A 114 5.94 -15.38 3.20
CA PHE A 114 4.64 -15.52 3.86
C PHE A 114 3.53 -15.95 2.88
N TYR A 115 3.64 -15.58 1.61
CA TYR A 115 2.79 -16.14 0.56
C TYR A 115 2.95 -17.66 0.47
N LEU A 116 4.18 -18.18 0.42
CA LEU A 116 4.42 -19.64 0.41
C LEU A 116 3.95 -20.32 1.69
N VAL A 117 4.14 -19.69 2.85
CA VAL A 117 3.60 -20.20 4.12
C VAL A 117 2.08 -20.33 4.05
N SER A 118 1.37 -19.34 3.51
CA SER A 118 -0.09 -19.40 3.30
C SER A 118 -0.49 -20.51 2.33
N VAL A 119 0.29 -20.73 1.26
CA VAL A 119 0.06 -21.85 0.32
C VAL A 119 0.23 -23.20 1.02
N ILE A 120 1.23 -23.34 1.90
CA ILE A 120 1.47 -24.56 2.68
C ILE A 120 0.36 -24.79 3.70
N GLU A 121 -0.05 -23.75 4.41
CA GLU A 121 -1.17 -23.78 5.35
C GLU A 121 -2.46 -24.24 4.66
N GLN A 122 -2.81 -23.63 3.52
CA GLN A 122 -3.96 -24.03 2.71
C GLN A 122 -3.87 -25.50 2.27
N GLY A 123 -2.69 -25.93 1.81
CA GLY A 123 -2.45 -27.33 1.42
C GLY A 123 -2.58 -28.32 2.58
N ALA A 124 -2.16 -27.94 3.79
CA ALA A 124 -2.28 -28.74 4.99
C ALA A 124 -3.74 -28.84 5.46
N LEU A 125 -4.45 -27.72 5.53
CA LEU A 125 -5.86 -27.68 5.91
C LEU A 125 -6.75 -28.43 4.91
N ALA A 126 -6.44 -28.36 3.60
CA ALA A 126 -7.11 -29.14 2.57
C ALA A 126 -6.98 -30.65 2.80
N ARG A 127 -5.81 -31.12 3.23
CA ARG A 127 -5.57 -32.54 3.55
C ARG A 127 -6.30 -32.99 4.82
N MET A 128 -6.54 -32.08 5.76
CA MET A 128 -7.34 -32.35 6.96
C MET A 128 -8.85 -32.39 6.66
N GLY A 129 -9.28 -32.12 5.43
CA GLY A 129 -10.67 -32.19 5.02
C GLY A 129 -11.51 -30.98 5.43
N LEU A 130 -10.87 -29.85 5.78
CA LEU A 130 -11.58 -28.62 6.14
C LEU A 130 -12.25 -27.99 4.90
N PRO A 131 -13.57 -27.79 4.90
CA PRO A 131 -14.26 -27.10 3.82
C PRO A 131 -14.01 -25.58 3.89
N LYS A 132 -14.14 -24.88 2.76
CA LYS A 132 -14.10 -23.40 2.65
C LYS A 132 -12.81 -22.74 3.16
N LEU A 133 -11.66 -23.22 2.67
CA LEU A 133 -10.34 -22.69 3.05
C LEU A 133 -10.16 -21.20 2.72
N GLY A 134 -10.72 -20.73 1.60
CA GLY A 134 -10.60 -19.32 1.18
C GLY A 134 -11.10 -18.33 2.24
N PRO A 135 -12.39 -18.37 2.63
CA PRO A 135 -12.94 -17.49 3.66
C PRO A 135 -12.22 -17.55 5.01
N THR A 136 -11.77 -18.74 5.44
CA THR A 136 -11.05 -18.91 6.70
C THR A 136 -9.71 -18.18 6.68
N ILE A 137 -8.94 -18.36 5.60
CA ILE A 137 -7.63 -17.74 5.42
C ILE A 137 -7.77 -16.21 5.24
N SER A 138 -8.75 -15.75 4.45
CA SER A 138 -9.05 -14.32 4.35
C SER A 138 -9.42 -13.71 5.70
N GLY A 139 -10.22 -14.41 6.51
CA GLY A 139 -10.55 -13.98 7.87
C GLY A 139 -9.32 -13.87 8.78
N GLN A 140 -8.38 -14.81 8.69
CA GLN A 140 -7.10 -14.75 9.40
C GLN A 140 -6.21 -13.60 8.92
N HIS A 141 -6.12 -13.37 7.61
CA HIS A 141 -5.40 -12.23 7.05
C HIS A 141 -6.00 -10.90 7.52
N PHE A 142 -7.32 -10.78 7.51
CA PHE A 142 -8.04 -9.61 8.01
C PHE A 142 -7.79 -9.38 9.50
N ALA A 143 -7.89 -10.43 10.32
CA ALA A 143 -7.63 -10.33 11.75
C ALA A 143 -6.17 -9.91 12.03
N GLY A 144 -5.20 -10.52 11.34
CA GLY A 144 -3.79 -10.15 11.43
C GLY A 144 -3.53 -8.70 11.02
N PHE A 145 -4.20 -8.24 9.95
CA PHE A 145 -4.14 -6.85 9.50
C PHE A 145 -4.69 -5.88 10.55
N VAL A 146 -5.85 -6.17 11.13
CA VAL A 146 -6.42 -5.34 12.22
C VAL A 146 -5.47 -5.27 13.41
N VAL A 147 -4.91 -6.41 13.84
CA VAL A 147 -3.93 -6.46 14.94
C VAL A 147 -2.69 -5.61 14.61
N TYR A 148 -2.16 -5.71 13.39
CA TYR A 148 -1.02 -4.92 12.93
C TYR A 148 -1.29 -3.40 13.05
N ILE A 149 -2.47 -2.94 12.65
CA ILE A 149 -2.81 -1.51 12.72
C ILE A 149 -3.06 -1.05 14.15
N VAL A 150 -3.82 -1.81 14.94
CA VAL A 150 -4.09 -1.47 16.34
C VAL A 150 -2.78 -1.42 17.14
N PHE A 151 -1.88 -2.37 16.91
CA PHE A 151 -0.56 -2.37 17.54
C PHE A 151 0.30 -1.19 17.08
N GLY A 152 0.26 -0.83 15.80
CA GLY A 152 0.91 0.38 15.28
C GLY A 152 0.41 1.66 15.94
N LEU A 153 -0.92 1.82 16.08
CA LEU A 153 -1.54 2.94 16.76
C LEU A 153 -1.17 2.96 18.26
N TRP A 154 -1.08 1.79 18.88
CA TRP A 154 -0.64 1.64 20.26
C TRP A 154 0.80 2.11 20.45
N LEU A 155 1.72 1.75 19.55
CA LEU A 155 3.10 2.22 19.60
C LEU A 155 3.20 3.74 19.39
N ALA A 156 2.33 4.30 18.54
CA ALA A 156 2.26 5.74 18.27
C ALA A 156 1.49 6.55 19.33
N ARG A 157 0.98 5.94 20.41
CA ARG A 157 0.08 6.59 21.38
C ARG A 157 0.65 7.87 22.01
N ASP A 158 1.96 7.87 22.30
CA ASP A 158 2.61 9.02 22.95
C ASP A 158 2.73 10.20 21.98
N HIS A 159 3.08 9.92 20.72
CA HIS A 159 3.06 10.92 19.64
C HIS A 159 1.64 11.45 19.38
N LEU A 160 0.65 10.56 19.29
CA LEU A 160 -0.77 10.93 19.11
C LEU A 160 -1.29 11.81 20.24
N ARG A 161 -0.91 11.51 21.49
CA ARG A 161 -1.24 12.34 22.66
C ARG A 161 -0.61 13.73 22.54
N LEU A 162 0.65 13.83 22.13
CA LEU A 162 1.32 15.13 21.92
C LEU A 162 0.66 15.94 20.80
N VAL A 163 0.27 15.31 19.70
CA VAL A 163 -0.46 15.97 18.60
C VAL A 163 -1.80 16.52 19.09
N TRP A 164 -2.55 15.74 19.88
CA TRP A 164 -3.82 16.17 20.47
C TRP A 164 -3.65 17.35 21.44
N LEU A 165 -2.65 17.30 22.32
CA LEU A 165 -2.33 18.39 23.24
C LEU A 165 -1.95 19.68 22.49
N LYS A 166 -1.20 19.56 21.38
CA LYS A 166 -0.89 20.69 20.50
C LYS A 166 -2.12 21.22 19.77
N ALA A 167 -3.02 20.34 19.35
CA ALA A 167 -4.28 20.71 18.71
C ALA A 167 -5.17 21.60 19.59
N ILE A 168 -5.22 21.29 20.90
CA ILE A 168 -5.97 22.08 21.91
C ILE A 168 -5.14 23.28 22.43
N GLY A 169 -3.90 23.44 21.96
CA GLY A 169 -3.03 24.55 22.34
C GLY A 169 -2.38 24.42 23.71
N ARG A 170 -2.36 23.22 24.29
CA ARG A 170 -1.75 22.91 25.60
C ARG A 170 -0.28 22.49 25.52
N SER A 171 0.29 22.35 24.31
CA SER A 171 1.70 21.98 24.12
C SER A 171 2.27 22.59 22.84
N GLN A 172 3.50 23.12 22.93
CA GLN A 172 4.34 23.53 21.80
C GLN A 172 5.46 22.51 21.49
N ALA A 173 5.47 21.35 22.15
CA ALA A 173 6.59 20.40 22.08
C ALA A 173 6.87 19.82 20.69
N LEU A 174 5.86 19.80 19.81
CA LEU A 174 6.03 19.41 18.42
C LEU A 174 6.25 20.67 17.57
N ASP A 175 7.30 20.72 16.75
CA ASP A 175 7.43 21.72 15.68
C ASP A 175 6.60 21.27 14.46
N ASP A 176 5.71 22.13 13.96
CA ASP A 176 4.89 21.94 12.75
C ASP A 176 5.25 22.89 11.59
N SER A 177 6.35 23.64 11.71
CA SER A 177 6.77 24.62 10.68
C SER A 177 7.15 23.97 9.35
N LYS A 178 7.52 22.69 9.36
CA LYS A 178 7.89 21.89 8.17
C LYS A 178 6.74 21.01 7.66
N GLU A 179 5.55 21.12 8.24
CA GLU A 179 4.38 20.36 7.82
C GLU A 179 3.49 21.19 6.89
N PHE A 180 2.81 20.54 5.94
CA PHE A 180 1.91 21.21 4.99
C PHE A 180 0.75 21.95 5.67
N PHE A 181 0.26 21.43 6.79
CA PHE A 181 -0.78 22.03 7.60
C PHE A 181 -0.36 21.98 9.07
N SER A 182 -0.81 22.96 9.86
CA SER A 182 -0.68 22.86 11.31
C SER A 182 -1.41 21.61 11.83
N TYR A 183 -0.88 21.00 12.88
CA TYR A 183 -1.58 19.90 13.56
C TYR A 183 -3.00 20.29 14.00
N ARG A 184 -3.23 21.56 14.34
CA ARG A 184 -4.55 22.07 14.75
C ARG A 184 -5.59 21.93 13.64
N THR A 185 -5.28 22.39 12.43
CA THR A 185 -6.20 22.31 11.29
C THR A 185 -6.42 20.87 10.86
N ALA A 186 -5.39 20.02 10.90
CA ALA A 186 -5.52 18.60 10.59
C ALA A 186 -6.46 17.86 11.57
N VAL A 187 -6.31 18.09 12.89
CA VAL A 187 -7.19 17.48 13.89
C VAL A 187 -8.61 18.03 13.79
N LEU A 188 -8.79 19.36 13.69
CA LEU A 188 -10.12 19.96 13.57
C LEU A 188 -10.85 19.49 12.31
N GLY A 189 -10.18 19.46 11.16
CA GLY A 189 -10.75 18.95 9.92
C GLY A 189 -11.18 17.48 10.04
N THR A 190 -10.38 16.65 10.72
CA THR A 190 -10.72 15.24 10.96
C THR A 190 -11.95 15.12 11.85
N VAL A 191 -12.03 15.88 12.94
CA VAL A 191 -13.18 15.86 13.87
C VAL A 191 -14.45 16.37 13.18
N ILE A 192 -14.39 17.53 12.53
CA ILE A 192 -15.52 18.12 11.83
C ILE A 192 -16.01 17.20 10.71
N GLY A 193 -15.09 16.64 9.91
CA GLY A 193 -15.44 15.70 8.85
C GLY A 193 -16.11 14.44 9.39
N THR A 194 -15.59 13.88 10.49
CA THR A 194 -16.18 12.70 11.14
C THR A 194 -17.58 13.00 11.66
N VAL A 195 -17.77 14.13 12.36
CA VAL A 195 -19.09 14.55 12.87
C VAL A 195 -20.07 14.79 11.72
N TYR A 196 -19.64 15.45 10.64
CA TYR A 196 -20.46 15.68 9.45
C TYR A 196 -20.95 14.36 8.84
N VAL A 197 -20.06 13.39 8.65
CA VAL A 197 -20.42 12.07 8.09
C VAL A 197 -21.39 11.33 9.02
N ILE A 198 -21.17 11.37 10.34
CA ILE A 198 -22.10 10.78 11.30
C ILE A 198 -23.49 11.43 11.19
N CYS A 199 -23.57 12.76 11.22
CA CYS A 199 -24.83 13.49 11.09
C CYS A 199 -25.55 13.17 9.78
N TRP A 200 -24.80 13.09 8.68
CA TRP A 200 -25.34 12.74 7.37
C TRP A 200 -25.90 11.32 7.33
N LEU A 201 -25.16 10.32 7.86
CA LEU A 201 -25.62 8.93 7.92
C LEU A 201 -26.84 8.74 8.84
N VAL A 202 -26.89 9.46 9.96
CA VAL A 202 -28.08 9.50 10.83
C VAL A 202 -29.27 10.08 10.06
N LYS A 203 -29.08 11.17 9.31
CA LYS A 203 -30.12 11.75 8.44
C LYS A 203 -30.55 10.82 7.29
N ALA A 204 -29.64 9.97 6.81
CA ALA A 204 -29.93 8.93 5.83
C ALA A 204 -30.71 7.74 6.42
N GLY A 205 -30.98 7.73 7.73
CA GLY A 205 -31.79 6.71 8.40
C GLY A 205 -31.00 5.56 9.02
N MET A 206 -29.66 5.65 9.07
CA MET A 206 -28.84 4.63 9.74
C MET A 206 -28.84 4.83 11.26
N THR A 207 -28.81 3.72 11.99
CA THR A 207 -28.75 3.70 13.45
C THR A 207 -27.32 3.98 13.95
N LEU A 208 -27.22 4.81 15.00
CA LEU A 208 -25.94 5.33 15.51
C LEU A 208 -24.88 4.25 15.83
N PRO A 209 -25.22 3.12 16.48
CA PRO A 209 -24.22 2.09 16.79
C PRO A 209 -23.54 1.50 15.54
N TYR A 210 -24.31 1.28 14.47
CA TYR A 210 -23.78 0.72 13.22
C TYR A 210 -22.88 1.71 12.49
N ILE A 211 -23.26 3.00 12.50
CA ILE A 211 -22.42 4.08 11.95
C ILE A 211 -21.06 4.11 12.65
N LEU A 212 -21.05 4.05 13.99
CA LEU A 212 -19.82 4.12 14.78
C LEU A 212 -18.91 2.91 14.51
N ILE A 213 -19.46 1.70 14.47
CA ILE A 213 -18.69 0.48 14.16
C ILE A 213 -18.13 0.56 12.74
N MET A 214 -18.97 0.90 11.76
CA MET A 214 -18.59 1.00 10.35
C MET A 214 -17.46 2.02 10.15
N LEU A 215 -17.61 3.23 10.71
CA LEU A 215 -16.60 4.28 10.60
C LEU A 215 -15.30 3.89 11.31
N CYS A 216 -15.38 3.25 12.48
CA CYS A 216 -14.20 2.77 13.20
C CYS A 216 -13.41 1.75 12.38
N VAL A 217 -14.09 0.72 11.86
CA VAL A 217 -13.46 -0.30 11.00
C VAL A 217 -12.89 0.35 9.75
N MET A 218 -13.65 1.22 9.08
CA MET A 218 -13.21 1.90 7.87
C MET A 218 -11.96 2.76 8.13
N LEU A 219 -11.89 3.50 9.24
CA LEU A 219 -10.71 4.28 9.61
C LEU A 219 -9.50 3.39 9.86
N ILE A 220 -9.66 2.27 10.58
CA ILE A 220 -8.57 1.29 10.80
C ILE A 220 -8.07 0.77 9.44
N LEU A 221 -8.99 0.40 8.53
CA LEU A 221 -8.62 -0.11 7.21
C LEU A 221 -7.88 0.94 6.38
N TRP A 222 -8.36 2.18 6.33
CA TRP A 222 -7.69 3.25 5.56
C TRP A 222 -6.32 3.61 6.12
N VAL A 223 -6.16 3.65 7.44
CA VAL A 223 -4.85 3.86 8.07
C VAL A 223 -3.90 2.73 7.68
N GLY A 224 -4.38 1.48 7.70
CA GLY A 224 -3.56 0.33 7.35
C GLY A 224 -3.19 0.26 5.88
N ILE A 225 -4.14 0.47 4.97
CA ILE A 225 -3.86 0.49 3.53
C ILE A 225 -2.81 1.55 3.24
N THR A 226 -2.98 2.74 3.80
CA THR A 226 -2.00 3.83 3.63
C THR A 226 -0.61 3.40 4.09
N ARG A 227 -0.51 2.77 5.26
CA ARG A 227 0.77 2.31 5.80
C ARG A 227 1.42 1.27 4.89
N VAL A 228 0.66 0.28 4.43
CA VAL A 228 1.16 -0.74 3.51
C VAL A 228 1.59 -0.13 2.18
N VAL A 229 0.81 0.78 1.60
CA VAL A 229 1.18 1.51 0.36
C VAL A 229 2.47 2.32 0.57
N ALA A 230 2.60 2.99 1.71
CA ALA A 230 3.79 3.76 2.05
C ALA A 230 5.06 2.88 2.22
N GLU A 231 4.90 1.68 2.78
CA GLU A 231 5.98 0.71 3.01
C GLU A 231 6.41 -0.01 1.74
N THR A 232 5.43 -0.47 0.96
CA THR A 232 5.63 -1.41 -0.15
C THR A 232 5.65 -0.74 -1.52
N GLY A 233 5.10 0.47 -1.64
CA GLY A 233 4.92 1.16 -2.91
C GLY A 233 3.89 0.53 -3.84
N LEU A 234 3.05 -0.39 -3.35
CA LEU A 234 2.03 -1.05 -4.16
C LEU A 234 0.94 -0.06 -4.59
N VAL A 235 0.74 0.08 -5.90
CA VAL A 235 -0.23 1.03 -6.51
C VAL A 235 -1.66 0.46 -6.50
N SER A 236 -1.82 -0.86 -6.43
CA SER A 236 -3.11 -1.54 -6.34
C SER A 236 -3.06 -2.53 -5.18
N ILE A 237 -3.84 -2.24 -4.15
CA ILE A 237 -4.09 -3.12 -3.01
C ILE A 237 -5.60 -3.32 -2.95
N ASP A 238 -6.05 -4.54 -3.22
CA ASP A 238 -7.41 -4.93 -2.91
C ASP A 238 -7.50 -5.22 -1.40
N LEU A 239 -8.63 -4.86 -0.80
CA LEU A 239 -8.91 -5.20 0.60
C LEU A 239 -8.90 -6.73 0.76
N PRO A 240 -8.23 -7.27 1.81
CA PRO A 240 -8.14 -8.71 2.05
C PRO A 240 -9.51 -9.35 2.35
#